data_AF-A0AAW6TRD6-F1
#
_entry.id   AF-A0AAW6TRD6-F1
#
_cell.length_a   1.000
_cell.length_b   1.000
_cell.length_c   1.000
_cell.angle_alpha   90.00
_cell.angle_beta   90.00
_cell.angle_gamma   90.00
#
_symmetry.space_group_name_H-M   'P 1'
#
loop_
_entity.id
_entity.type
_entity.pdbx_description
1 polymer ?
#
loop_
_entity_poly.entity_id
_entity_poly.type
_entity_poly.pdbx_seq_one_letter_code
_entity_poly.pdbx_strand_id
1 'polypeptide(L)'
;MGGLRKLKRKAIGGCSAEPLRGPSRPSGEKLSAVILEFAQPLTENIDDDQFETAITLAILCWNIALLPESEQERELQLVTDNMAKDKPAWWVRDLEGWTRRLVDRKRNLFGHDHRMVVNYTITDGGDDFHLYVVSAHIPDSPATNS
;
A
#
# COMPACT_ATOMS: atom_id res chain seq x y z
N MET A 1 -60.49 -22.85 -19.19
CA MET A 1 -59.62 -21.65 -19.00
C MET A 1 -58.73 -21.93 -17.81
N GLY A 2 -57.55 -22.53 -18.03
CA GLY A 2 -56.23 -21.88 -17.90
C GLY A 2 -55.74 -22.01 -16.44
N GLY A 3 -54.71 -22.75 -16.06
CA GLY A 3 -53.50 -23.21 -16.73
C GLY A 3 -52.35 -23.07 -15.72
N LEU A 4 -52.23 -24.01 -14.77
CA LEU A 4 -51.20 -24.03 -13.74
C LEU A 4 -49.82 -24.31 -14.38
N ARG A 5 -48.94 -23.31 -14.39
CA ARG A 5 -47.57 -23.46 -14.88
C ARG A 5 -46.67 -23.99 -13.78
N LYS A 6 -46.05 -25.15 -14.04
CA LYS A 6 -44.97 -25.73 -13.25
C LYS A 6 -43.68 -24.96 -13.50
N LEU A 7 -42.92 -24.66 -12.45
CA LEU A 7 -41.51 -24.30 -12.54
C LEU A 7 -40.70 -25.21 -11.62
N LYS A 8 -40.09 -26.21 -12.26
CA LYS A 8 -39.10 -27.12 -11.69
C LYS A 8 -37.76 -26.39 -11.76
N ARG A 9 -37.14 -26.08 -10.62
CA ARG A 9 -35.71 -25.73 -10.56
C ARG A 9 -34.96 -26.85 -9.85
N LYS A 10 -34.11 -27.52 -10.61
CA LYS A 10 -33.10 -28.47 -10.16
C LYS A 10 -31.79 -27.68 -10.16
N ALA A 11 -31.21 -27.44 -8.99
CA ALA A 11 -29.84 -26.95 -8.87
C ALA A 11 -29.04 -28.06 -8.18
N ILE A 12 -28.23 -28.75 -8.98
CA ILE A 12 -27.14 -29.63 -8.57
C ILE A 12 -25.87 -28.89 -8.95
N GLY A 13 -24.91 -28.79 -8.04
CA GLY A 13 -23.54 -28.34 -8.35
C GLY A 13 -22.99 -27.50 -7.21
N GLY A 14 -22.07 -28.08 -6.43
CA GLY A 14 -21.48 -27.44 -5.27
C GLY A 14 -20.67 -26.20 -5.64
N CYS A 15 -20.87 -25.12 -4.87
CA CYS A 15 -19.91 -24.03 -4.81
C CYS A 15 -18.70 -24.50 -3.99
N SER A 16 -17.69 -25.00 -4.68
CA SER A 16 -16.32 -24.90 -4.17
C SER A 16 -15.92 -23.44 -4.35
N ALA A 17 -16.02 -22.65 -3.29
CA ALA A 17 -15.50 -21.29 -3.30
C ALA A 17 -13.98 -21.39 -3.20
N GLU A 18 -13.29 -21.35 -4.34
CA GLU A 18 -11.89 -20.95 -4.31
C GLU A 18 -11.81 -19.47 -3.89
N PRO A 19 -10.90 -19.10 -2.99
CA PRO A 19 -10.70 -17.70 -2.69
C PRO A 19 -10.19 -17.03 -3.96
N LEU A 20 -10.96 -16.06 -4.44
CA LEU A 20 -10.57 -15.15 -5.51
C LEU A 20 -9.20 -14.58 -5.15
N ARG A 21 -8.15 -15.08 -5.81
CA ARG A 21 -6.90 -14.33 -5.91
C ARG A 21 -7.30 -12.93 -6.40
N GLY A 22 -7.04 -11.91 -5.59
CA GLY A 22 -7.37 -10.53 -5.91
C GLY A 22 -6.87 -10.18 -7.32
N PRO A 23 -7.56 -9.27 -8.04
CA PRO A 23 -7.18 -8.96 -9.41
C PRO A 23 -5.71 -8.53 -9.43
N SER A 24 -4.89 -9.29 -10.14
CA SER A 24 -3.54 -8.85 -10.51
C SER A 24 -3.70 -7.52 -11.24
N ARG A 25 -3.35 -6.42 -10.59
CA ARG A 25 -3.45 -5.09 -11.22
C ARG A 25 -2.50 -5.06 -12.41
N PRO A 26 -2.93 -4.50 -13.55
CA PRO A 26 -2.09 -4.45 -14.74
C PRO A 26 -0.82 -3.64 -14.41
N SER A 27 0.32 -4.11 -14.90
CA SER A 27 1.65 -3.50 -14.75
C SER A 27 1.81 -2.10 -15.38
N GLY A 28 0.70 -1.42 -15.70
CA GLY A 28 0.63 -0.10 -16.32
C GLY A 28 0.09 1.01 -15.41
N GLU A 29 -0.35 0.72 -14.18
CA GLU A 29 -0.75 1.78 -13.25
C GLU A 29 0.46 2.60 -12.78
N LYS A 30 0.33 3.93 -12.81
CA LYS A 30 1.36 4.87 -12.31
C LYS A 30 1.60 4.61 -10.82
N LEU A 31 2.86 4.43 -10.42
CA LEU A 31 3.19 4.17 -9.01
C LEU A 31 2.73 5.31 -8.10
N SER A 32 2.70 6.56 -8.57
CA SER A 32 2.15 7.67 -7.78
C SER A 32 0.69 7.45 -7.39
N ALA A 33 -0.17 6.98 -8.29
CA ALA A 33 -1.57 6.68 -7.98
C ALA A 33 -1.68 5.51 -6.98
N VAL A 34 -0.84 4.49 -7.16
CA VAL A 34 -0.78 3.34 -6.24
C VAL A 34 -0.34 3.77 -4.84
N ILE A 35 0.65 4.67 -4.74
CA ILE A 35 1.11 5.22 -3.45
C ILE A 35 0.01 6.04 -2.77
N LEU A 36 -0.75 6.84 -3.52
CA LEU A 36 -1.88 7.60 -2.96
C LEU A 36 -2.97 6.67 -2.41
N GLU A 37 -3.33 5.61 -3.12
CA GLU A 37 -4.28 4.59 -2.64
C GLU A 37 -3.72 3.80 -1.44
N PHE A 38 -2.42 3.53 -1.45
CA PHE A 38 -1.74 2.90 -0.34
C PHE A 38 -1.80 3.78 0.91
N ALA A 39 -1.54 5.08 0.75
CA ALA A 39 -1.51 6.10 1.80
C ALA A 39 -2.89 6.53 2.29
N GLN A 40 -3.98 6.20 1.57
CA GLN A 40 -5.36 6.61 1.88
C GLN A 40 -5.72 6.58 3.38
N PRO A 41 -5.40 5.52 4.17
CA PRO A 41 -5.75 5.50 5.60
C PRO A 41 -5.10 6.61 6.43
N LEU A 42 -3.96 7.14 5.99
CA LEU A 42 -3.29 8.28 6.61
C LEU A 42 -3.84 9.61 6.12
N THR A 43 -4.37 9.67 4.89
CA THR A 43 -4.75 10.94 4.24
C THR A 43 -6.23 11.27 4.31
N GLU A 44 -7.09 10.34 4.74
CA GLU A 44 -8.55 10.52 4.75
C GLU A 44 -9.05 11.65 5.67
N ASN A 45 -8.33 12.01 6.73
CA ASN A 45 -8.79 12.96 7.75
C ASN A 45 -7.67 13.88 8.26
N ILE A 46 -6.78 14.29 7.37
CA ILE A 46 -5.67 15.18 7.71
C ILE A 46 -5.83 16.52 7.02
N ASP A 47 -5.22 17.54 7.62
CA ASP A 47 -5.09 18.85 7.03
C ASP A 47 -4.01 18.85 5.94
N ASP A 48 -4.08 19.82 5.03
CA ASP A 48 -3.18 19.96 3.89
C ASP A 48 -1.69 20.05 4.31
N ASP A 49 -1.41 20.69 5.44
CA ASP A 49 -0.06 20.82 6.00
C ASP A 49 0.53 19.49 6.52
N GLN A 50 -0.32 18.48 6.75
CA GLN A 50 0.07 17.14 7.17
C GLN A 50 0.21 16.16 5.99
N PHE A 51 -0.32 16.52 4.82
CA PHE A 51 -0.35 15.66 3.65
C PHE A 51 1.05 15.21 3.22
N GLU A 52 2.01 16.14 3.14
CA GLU A 52 3.39 15.83 2.78
C GLU A 52 4.03 14.82 3.74
N THR A 53 3.77 14.97 5.04
CA THR A 53 4.30 14.06 6.07
C THR A 53 3.67 12.67 5.94
N ALA A 54 2.35 12.60 5.68
CA ALA A 54 1.64 11.34 5.48
C ALA A 54 2.13 10.58 4.25
N ILE A 55 2.33 11.27 3.12
CA ILE A 55 2.86 10.65 1.90
C ILE A 55 4.31 10.21 2.09
N THR A 56 5.13 11.01 2.78
CA THR A 56 6.51 10.64 3.10
C THR A 56 6.56 9.34 3.91
N LEU A 57 5.74 9.24 4.97
CA LEU A 57 5.63 8.04 5.79
C LEU A 57 5.18 6.82 4.97
N ALA A 58 4.18 7.01 4.10
CA ALA A 58 3.70 5.95 3.22
C ALA A 58 4.79 5.45 2.28
N ILE A 59 5.56 6.35 1.65
CA ILE A 59 6.66 5.95 0.75
C ILE A 59 7.75 5.18 1.49
N LEU A 60 8.11 5.61 2.71
CA LEU A 60 9.08 4.88 3.54
C LEU A 60 8.57 3.46 3.85
N CYS A 61 7.32 3.33 4.30
CA CYS A 61 6.71 2.03 4.60
C CYS A 61 6.60 1.14 3.36
N TRP A 62 6.29 1.74 2.20
CA TRP A 62 6.23 1.04 0.92
C TRP A 62 7.58 0.38 0.58
N ASN A 63 8.66 1.16 0.66
CA ASN A 63 10.02 0.68 0.39
C ASN A 63 10.49 -0.34 1.42
N ILE A 64 10.22 -0.12 2.71
CA ILE A 64 10.58 -1.06 3.77
C ILE A 64 9.89 -2.41 3.55
N ALA A 65 8.63 -2.42 3.12
CA ALA A 65 7.91 -3.65 2.84
C ALA A 65 8.40 -4.43 1.60
N LEU A 66 9.46 -3.96 0.92
CA LEU A 66 10.20 -4.70 -0.11
C LEU A 66 11.46 -5.39 0.44
N LEU A 67 11.93 -4.99 1.62
CA LEU A 67 13.10 -5.58 2.27
C LEU A 67 12.78 -6.97 2.85
N PRO A 68 13.80 -7.82 3.05
CA PRO A 68 13.64 -9.05 3.84
C PRO A 68 13.05 -8.76 5.22
N GLU A 69 12.18 -9.64 5.73
CA GLU A 69 11.50 -9.44 7.03
C GLU A 69 12.47 -9.21 8.19
N SER A 70 13.67 -9.81 8.12
CA SER A 70 14.74 -9.63 9.11
C SER A 70 15.28 -8.19 9.18
N GLU A 71 15.11 -7.40 8.13
CA GLU A 71 15.58 -6.01 8.04
C GLU A 71 14.46 -5.00 8.30
N GLN A 72 13.19 -5.38 8.10
CA GLN A 72 12.04 -4.48 8.21
C GLN A 72 11.95 -3.82 9.60
N GLU A 73 12.05 -4.58 10.69
CA GLU A 73 11.90 -4.03 12.04
C GLU A 73 12.96 -2.95 12.35
N ARG A 74 14.20 -3.18 11.90
CA ARG A 74 15.29 -2.22 12.07
C ARG A 74 15.00 -0.92 11.33
N GLU A 75 14.58 -1.01 10.07
CA GLU A 75 14.29 0.17 9.26
C GLU A 75 13.05 0.92 9.76
N LEU A 76 12.02 0.21 10.24
CA LEU A 76 10.86 0.85 10.87
C LEU A 76 11.25 1.60 12.15
N GLN A 77 12.16 1.04 12.97
CA GLN A 77 12.67 1.74 14.14
C GLN A 77 13.43 3.01 13.75
N LEU A 78 14.26 2.98 12.70
CA LEU A 78 14.95 4.17 12.20
C LEU A 78 13.98 5.25 11.70
N VAL A 79 12.88 4.86 11.02
CA VAL A 79 11.83 5.81 10.64
C VAL A 79 11.20 6.45 11.88
N THR A 80 10.83 5.64 12.87
CA THR A 80 10.25 6.11 14.12
C THR A 80 11.20 7.09 14.82
N ASP A 81 12.46 6.72 15.02
CA ASP A 81 13.45 7.55 15.72
C ASP A 81 13.67 8.91 15.02
N ASN A 82 13.73 8.91 13.69
CA ASN A 82 13.94 10.13 12.91
C ASN A 82 12.72 11.07 12.93
N MET A 83 11.51 10.52 12.81
CA MET A 83 10.28 11.33 12.77
C MET A 83 9.77 11.72 14.17
N ALA A 84 10.09 10.92 15.19
CA ALA A 84 9.69 11.15 16.58
C ALA A 84 10.57 12.16 17.33
N LYS A 85 11.60 12.70 16.70
CA LYS A 85 12.48 13.68 17.33
C LYS A 85 11.66 14.86 17.87
N ASP A 86 11.78 15.13 19.16
CA ASP A 86 11.05 16.17 19.89
C ASP A 86 9.52 16.01 19.90
N LYS A 87 9.00 14.80 19.62
CA LYS A 87 7.57 14.47 19.65
C LYS A 87 7.16 13.85 21.00
N PRO A 88 5.92 14.07 21.44
CA PRO A 88 5.40 13.45 22.66
C PRO A 88 5.19 11.93 22.51
N ALA A 89 5.25 11.19 23.61
CA ALA A 89 5.18 9.72 23.60
C ALA A 89 3.90 9.15 22.95
N TRP A 90 2.76 9.86 23.01
CA TRP A 90 1.53 9.41 22.34
C TRP A 90 1.70 9.43 20.81
N TRP A 91 2.40 10.43 20.27
CA TRP A 91 2.63 10.58 18.84
C TRP A 91 3.54 9.47 18.31
N VAL A 92 4.55 9.09 19.11
CA VAL A 92 5.45 7.97 18.79
C VAL A 92 4.68 6.65 18.72
N ARG A 93 3.79 6.40 19.69
CA ARG A 93 2.95 5.19 19.69
C ARG A 93 2.01 5.13 18.48
N ASP A 94 1.44 6.27 18.10
CA ASP A 94 0.60 6.36 16.91
C ASP A 94 1.41 6.08 15.64
N LEU A 95 2.62 6.66 15.53
CA LEU A 95 3.53 6.40 14.41
C LEU A 95 3.89 4.92 14.29
N GLU A 96 4.27 4.26 15.39
CA GLU A 96 4.56 2.81 15.41
C GLU A 96 3.35 1.97 14.99
N GLY A 97 2.14 2.37 15.40
CA GLY A 97 0.91 1.70 14.98
C GLY A 97 0.68 1.85 13.48
N TRP A 98 0.90 3.05 12.94
CA TRP A 98 0.74 3.34 11.52
C TRP A 98 1.75 2.63 10.63
N THR A 99 3.03 2.63 11.00
CA THR A 99 4.09 1.99 10.20
C THR A 99 3.84 0.50 10.05
N ARG A 100 3.52 -0.21 11.13
CA ARG A 100 3.15 -1.65 11.09
C ARG A 100 1.92 -1.89 10.22
N ARG A 101 0.86 -1.09 10.40
CA ARG A 101 -0.37 -1.20 9.62
C ARG A 101 -0.14 -1.01 8.12
N LEU A 102 0.73 -0.07 7.75
CA LEU A 102 1.07 0.20 6.36
C LEU A 102 1.89 -0.93 5.73
N VAL A 103 2.90 -1.46 6.43
CA VAL A 103 3.68 -2.61 5.94
C VAL A 103 2.78 -3.82 5.70
N ASP A 104 1.87 -4.12 6.65
CA ASP A 104 0.89 -5.19 6.50
C ASP A 104 -0.08 -4.93 5.35
N ARG A 105 -0.54 -3.69 5.19
CA ARG A 105 -1.38 -3.28 4.06
C ARG A 105 -0.67 -3.49 2.72
N LYS A 106 0.62 -3.15 2.63
CA LYS A 106 1.43 -3.35 1.42
C LYS A 106 1.47 -4.83 1.09
N ARG A 107 1.83 -5.68 2.06
CA ARG A 107 1.89 -7.14 1.88
C ARG A 107 0.57 -7.72 1.40
N ASN A 108 -0.55 -7.30 2.00
CA ASN A 108 -1.87 -7.88 1.74
C ASN A 108 -2.54 -7.40 0.45
N LEU A 109 -2.37 -6.13 0.08
CA LEU A 109 -3.10 -5.52 -1.04
C LEU A 109 -2.22 -5.22 -2.26
N PHE A 110 -0.93 -4.98 -2.02
CA PHE A 110 0.03 -4.52 -3.02
C PHE A 110 1.24 -5.45 -3.13
N GLY A 111 1.15 -6.68 -2.60
CA GLY A 111 2.27 -7.61 -2.51
C GLY A 111 2.86 -8.04 -3.87
N HIS A 112 2.16 -7.77 -4.96
CA HIS A 112 2.60 -8.05 -6.33
C HIS A 112 3.40 -6.89 -6.97
N ASP A 113 3.43 -5.71 -6.35
CA ASP A 113 4.20 -4.57 -6.85
C ASP A 113 5.56 -4.53 -6.14
N HIS A 114 6.61 -4.79 -6.93
CA HIS A 114 8.00 -4.83 -6.48
C HIS A 114 8.78 -3.56 -6.89
N ARG A 115 8.08 -2.52 -7.35
CA ARG A 115 8.70 -1.24 -7.69
C ARG A 115 9.08 -0.49 -6.42
N MET A 116 10.36 -0.18 -6.28
CA MET A 116 10.87 0.70 -5.22
C MET A 116 10.74 2.15 -5.67
N VAL A 117 10.31 3.03 -4.76
CA VAL A 117 10.37 4.48 -4.97
C VAL A 117 11.81 4.93 -4.76
N VAL A 118 12.43 5.47 -5.82
CA VAL A 118 13.81 5.98 -5.79
C VAL A 118 13.84 7.47 -5.49
N ASN A 119 12.88 8.21 -6.05
CA ASN A 119 12.71 9.64 -5.81
C ASN A 119 11.23 10.01 -5.95
N TYR A 120 10.83 11.08 -5.28
CA TYR A 120 9.49 11.63 -5.43
C TYR A 120 9.50 13.15 -5.25
N THR A 121 8.46 13.79 -5.75
CA THR A 121 8.23 15.22 -5.55
C THR A 121 6.75 15.42 -5.32
N ILE A 122 6.41 16.17 -4.27
CA ILE A 122 5.06 16.60 -3.97
C ILE A 122 4.99 18.08 -4.34
N THR A 123 4.00 18.45 -5.14
CA THR A 123 3.76 19.85 -5.49
C THR A 123 2.37 20.24 -5.05
N ASP A 124 2.30 21.34 -4.30
CA ASP A 124 1.06 22.02 -3.96
C ASP A 124 0.58 22.85 -5.16
N GLY A 125 -0.58 22.49 -5.70
CA GLY A 125 -1.24 23.19 -6.81
C GLY A 125 -2.24 24.26 -6.37
N GLY A 126 -2.34 24.55 -5.06
CA GLY A 126 -3.32 25.45 -4.46
C GLY A 126 -4.65 24.76 -4.12
N ASP A 127 -5.24 24.07 -5.10
CA ASP A 127 -6.50 23.34 -4.90
C ASP A 127 -6.30 21.82 -4.72
N ASP A 128 -5.10 21.30 -5.04
CA ASP A 128 -4.81 19.85 -4.98
C ASP A 128 -3.30 19.57 -4.87
N PHE A 129 -2.96 18.42 -4.27
CA PHE A 129 -1.59 17.93 -4.17
C PHE A 129 -1.27 16.94 -5.29
N HIS A 130 -0.14 17.16 -5.96
CA HIS A 130 0.32 16.26 -7.02
C HIS A 130 1.57 15.51 -6.57
N LEU A 131 1.52 14.17 -6.65
CA LEU A 131 2.64 13.29 -6.37
C LEU A 131 3.29 12.80 -7.68
N TYR A 132 4.56 13.13 -7.86
CA TYR A 132 5.43 12.59 -8.90
C TYR A 132 6.35 11.54 -8.30
N VAL A 133 6.45 10.37 -8.95
CA VAL A 133 7.26 9.25 -8.46
C VAL A 133 8.18 8.75 -9.56
N VAL A 134 9.46 8.60 -9.23
CA VAL A 134 10.46 7.86 -9.99
C VAL A 134 10.69 6.53 -9.30
N SER A 135 10.55 5.44 -10.06
CA SER A 135 10.61 4.08 -9.51
C SER A 135 11.57 3.18 -10.28
N ALA A 136 12.15 2.23 -9.58
CA ALA A 136 12.94 1.15 -10.17
C ALA A 136 12.36 -0.21 -9.80
N HIS A 137 12.48 -1.19 -10.71
CA HIS A 137 12.18 -2.58 -10.38
C HIS A 137 13.44 -3.20 -9.76
N ILE A 138 13.32 -3.74 -8.56
CA ILE A 138 14.40 -4.55 -7.97
C ILE A 138 14.25 -5.96 -8.52
N PRO A 139 15.25 -6.54 -9.20
CA PRO A 139 15.18 -7.93 -9.62
C PRO A 139 15.30 -8.87 -8.42
N ASP A 140 14.57 -9.99 -8.43
CA ASP A 140 14.54 -10.99 -7.33
C ASP A 140 15.88 -11.74 -7.11
N SER A 141 16.95 -11.39 -7.82
CA SER A 141 18.29 -11.91 -7.61
C SER A 141 19.37 -11.04 -8.27
N PRO A 142 20.55 -10.91 -7.67
CA PRO A 142 21.71 -10.39 -8.39
C PRO A 142 22.02 -11.36 -9.53
N ALA A 143 22.06 -10.84 -10.75
CA ALA A 143 22.47 -11.59 -11.93
C ALA A 143 23.80 -12.32 -11.62
N THR A 144 23.73 -13.63 -11.48
CA THR A 144 24.91 -14.47 -11.27
C THR A 144 25.62 -14.54 -12.62
N ASN A 145 26.47 -13.56 -12.90
CA ASN A 145 27.39 -13.64 -14.03
C ASN A 145 28.41 -14.74 -13.68
N SER A 146 28.22 -15.92 -14.27
CA SER A 146 29.21 -17.01 -14.30
C SER A 146 30.25 -16.75 -15.38
#